data_AF-A0A5J6SNY8-F1
#
_entry.id   AF-A0A5J6SNY8-F1
#
_cell.length_a   1.000
_cell.length_b   1.000
_cell.length_c   1.000
_cell.angle_alpha   90.00
_cell.angle_beta   90.00
_cell.angle_gamma   90.00
#
_symmetry.space_group_name_H-M   'P 1'
#
loop_
_entity.id
_entity.type
_entity.pdbx_description
1 polymer ?
#
loop_
_entity_poly.entity_id
_entity_poly.type
_entity_poly.pdbx_seq_one_letter_code
_entity_poly.pdbx_strand_id
1 'polypeptide(L)'
;MVASELDEQRNYSKELIESEWYQVLLYVRVGGNWNYICFLIDLYNREIVGYSGGEQKDTALVQCAFKSVRSPLQNVIMFHTDCGSEFKYVGIDELLSTFKFKQSLSQKGNPYDNAVAEATFKILKTELINGSNYPTLEQLSFELFDYVNWYNNIRSHSKLGYLSPVAYINLALKKVL
;
A
#
# COMPACT_ATOMS: atom_id res chain seq x y z
N MET A 1 0.21 34.34 -15.78
CA MET A 1 0.07 34.17 -14.33
C MET A 1 -1.20 33.40 -13.98
N VAL A 2 -2.37 33.68 -14.60
CA VAL A 2 -3.62 32.94 -14.31
C VAL A 2 -3.70 31.50 -14.87
N ALA A 3 -3.08 31.24 -16.04
CA ALA A 3 -3.13 29.90 -16.65
C ALA A 3 -2.31 28.84 -15.88
N SER A 4 -1.17 29.22 -15.30
CA SER A 4 -0.30 28.32 -14.53
C SER A 4 -0.94 27.88 -13.22
N GLU A 5 -1.66 28.77 -12.53
CA GLU A 5 -2.35 28.47 -11.27
C GLU A 5 -3.54 27.52 -11.49
N LEU A 6 -4.27 27.69 -12.59
CA LEU A 6 -5.38 26.81 -12.97
C LEU A 6 -4.91 25.41 -13.36
N ASP A 7 -3.77 25.29 -14.05
CA ASP A 7 -3.17 24.00 -14.40
C ASP A 7 -2.58 23.29 -13.17
N GLU A 8 -1.97 24.02 -12.24
CA GLU A 8 -1.52 23.48 -10.95
C GLU A 8 -2.68 22.97 -10.10
N GLN A 9 -3.78 23.73 -10.00
CA GLN A 9 -4.97 23.33 -9.25
C GLN A 9 -5.66 22.11 -9.87
N ARG A 10 -5.69 22.02 -11.21
CA ARG A 10 -6.19 20.85 -11.94
C ARG A 10 -5.33 19.62 -11.73
N ASN A 11 -4.01 19.74 -11.81
CA ASN A 11 -3.09 18.63 -11.55
C ASN A 11 -3.18 18.16 -10.09
N TYR A 12 -3.27 19.08 -9.13
CA TYR A 12 -3.46 18.74 -7.73
C TYR A 12 -4.76 17.99 -7.46
N SER A 13 -5.87 18.44 -8.07
CA SER A 13 -7.17 17.76 -7.96
C SER A 13 -7.13 16.37 -8.61
N LYS A 14 -6.36 16.22 -9.70
CA LYS A 14 -6.19 14.94 -10.38
C LYS A 14 -5.39 13.96 -9.52
N GLU A 15 -4.26 14.35 -8.95
CA GLU A 15 -3.46 13.52 -8.02
C GLU A 15 -4.22 13.12 -6.75
N LEU A 16 -5.18 13.95 -6.32
CA LEU A 16 -6.04 13.66 -5.18
C LEU A 16 -7.12 12.61 -5.48
N ILE A 17 -7.57 12.53 -6.74
CA ILE A 17 -8.66 11.65 -7.18
C ILE A 17 -8.11 10.35 -7.77
N GLU A 18 -7.01 10.41 -8.52
CA GLU A 18 -6.36 9.27 -9.13
C GLU A 18 -5.36 8.65 -8.16
N SER A 19 -5.60 7.40 -7.77
CA SER A 19 -4.73 6.69 -6.83
C SER A 19 -3.69 5.84 -7.56
N GLU A 20 -2.43 5.98 -7.16
CA GLU A 20 -1.36 5.05 -7.52
C GLU A 20 -1.03 4.18 -6.32
N TRP A 21 -1.11 2.87 -6.49
CA TRP A 21 -0.93 1.93 -5.39
C TRP A 21 0.34 1.12 -5.58
N TYR A 22 0.99 0.81 -4.47
CA TYR A 22 2.18 -0.02 -4.43
C TYR A 22 1.98 -1.22 -3.52
N GLN A 23 2.40 -2.39 -3.98
CA GLN A 23 2.39 -3.62 -3.19
C GLN A 23 3.68 -3.81 -2.40
N VAL A 24 3.56 -4.00 -1.09
CA VAL A 24 4.67 -4.42 -0.23
C VAL A 24 4.45 -5.87 0.23
N LEU A 25 5.47 -6.71 0.08
CA LEU A 25 5.49 -8.08 0.62
C LEU A 25 6.56 -8.22 1.70
N LEU A 26 6.16 -8.71 2.88
CA LEU A 26 7.05 -8.95 4.02
C LEU A 26 7.02 -10.42 4.42
N TYR A 27 8.12 -10.89 5.01
CA TYR A 27 8.18 -12.17 5.71
C TYR A 27 8.02 -11.96 7.21
N VAL A 28 7.36 -12.90 7.87
CA VAL A 28 7.09 -12.85 9.32
C VAL A 28 7.13 -14.27 9.91
N ARG A 29 7.49 -14.40 11.19
CA ARG A 29 7.41 -15.68 11.90
C ARG A 29 6.06 -15.82 12.59
N VAL A 30 5.39 -16.93 12.30
CA VAL A 30 4.13 -17.31 12.94
C VAL A 30 4.22 -18.77 13.35
N GLY A 31 4.02 -19.08 14.63
CA GLY A 31 4.09 -20.44 15.16
C GLY A 31 5.43 -21.13 14.87
N GLY A 32 6.51 -20.37 14.77
CA GLY A 32 7.84 -20.88 14.39
C GLY A 32 8.06 -21.06 12.88
N ASN A 33 7.06 -20.87 12.02
CA ASN A 33 7.17 -21.01 10.56
C ASN A 33 7.22 -19.65 9.85
N TRP A 34 7.85 -19.63 8.67
CA TRP A 34 7.82 -18.44 7.81
C TRP A 34 6.45 -18.29 7.16
N ASN A 35 5.92 -17.08 7.26
CA ASN A 35 4.68 -16.64 6.66
C ASN A 35 4.92 -15.30 5.97
N TYR A 36 3.90 -14.80 5.28
CA TYR A 36 3.96 -13.61 4.46
C TYR A 36 2.86 -12.63 4.81
N ILE A 37 3.16 -11.35 4.65
CA ILE A 37 2.21 -10.26 4.76
C ILE A 37 2.23 -9.50 3.43
N CYS A 38 1.06 -9.19 2.91
CA CYS A 38 0.90 -8.30 1.76
C CYS A 38 0.22 -7.01 2.22
N PHE A 39 0.79 -5.86 1.85
CA PHE A 39 0.18 -4.55 2.00
C PHE A 39 -0.03 -3.92 0.64
N LEU A 40 -1.16 -3.22 0.47
CA LEU A 40 -1.45 -2.33 -0.63
C LEU A 40 -1.42 -0.91 -0.07
N ILE A 41 -0.60 -0.05 -0.66
CA ILE A 41 -0.29 1.26 -0.09
C ILE A 41 -0.54 2.33 -1.14
N ASP A 42 -1.29 3.37 -0.78
CA ASP A 42 -1.52 4.53 -1.63
C ASP A 42 -0.30 5.46 -1.62
N LEU A 43 0.21 5.78 -2.81
CA LEU A 43 1.41 6.60 -2.98
C LEU A 43 1.15 8.11 -2.79
N TYR A 44 -0.09 8.56 -2.74
CA TYR A 44 -0.40 9.95 -2.47
C TYR A 44 -0.35 10.25 -0.96
N ASN A 45 -1.19 9.56 -0.17
CA ASN A 45 -1.34 9.82 1.27
C ASN A 45 -0.63 8.80 2.17
N ARG A 46 0.09 7.82 1.60
CA ARG A 46 0.80 6.74 2.33
C ARG A 46 -0.12 5.76 3.06
N GLU A 47 -1.42 5.80 2.83
CA GLU A 47 -2.40 4.96 3.51
C GLU A 47 -2.22 3.49 3.14
N ILE A 48 -2.33 2.60 4.13
CA ILE A 48 -2.49 1.18 3.87
C ILE A 48 -3.95 0.94 3.53
N VAL A 49 -4.24 0.83 2.24
CA VAL A 49 -5.61 0.68 1.71
C VAL A 49 -6.10 -0.77 1.75
N GLY A 50 -5.18 -1.73 1.80
CA GLY A 50 -5.50 -3.15 1.91
C GLY A 50 -4.33 -3.96 2.45
N TYR A 51 -4.61 -5.09 3.07
CA TYR A 51 -3.62 -5.95 3.68
C TYR A 51 -4.11 -7.40 3.86
N SER A 52 -3.16 -8.34 3.96
CA SER A 52 -3.43 -9.74 4.28
C SER A 52 -2.20 -10.42 4.87
N GLY A 53 -2.42 -11.52 5.61
CA GLY A 53 -1.36 -12.43 6.07
C GLY A 53 -1.66 -13.87 5.65
N GLY A 54 -0.63 -14.66 5.39
CA GLY A 54 -0.80 -16.07 4.98
C GLY A 54 0.49 -16.86 4.89
N GLU A 55 0.36 -18.18 4.80
CA GLU A 55 1.49 -19.13 4.76
C GLU A 55 2.26 -19.12 3.44
N GLN A 56 1.59 -18.77 2.34
CA GLN A 56 2.13 -18.88 1.00
C GLN A 56 2.30 -17.51 0.35
N LYS A 57 3.42 -17.33 -0.36
CA LYS A 57 3.68 -16.18 -1.23
C LYS A 57 3.08 -16.46 -2.61
N ASP A 58 1.76 -16.35 -2.71
CA ASP A 58 1.00 -16.64 -3.93
C ASP A 58 -0.06 -15.57 -4.24
N THR A 59 -0.75 -15.75 -5.36
CA THR A 59 -1.83 -14.86 -5.81
C THR A 59 -2.99 -14.78 -4.82
N ALA A 60 -3.25 -15.85 -4.04
CA ALA A 60 -4.34 -15.85 -3.06
C ALA A 60 -4.07 -14.86 -1.93
N LEU A 61 -2.82 -14.73 -1.49
CA LEU A 61 -2.41 -13.70 -0.52
C LEU A 61 -2.76 -12.29 -1.02
N VAL A 62 -2.42 -12.00 -2.29
CA VAL A 62 -2.68 -10.68 -2.91
C VAL A 62 -4.17 -10.44 -3.09
N GLN A 63 -4.92 -11.44 -3.55
CA GLN A 63 -6.37 -11.40 -3.64
C GLN A 63 -7.02 -11.07 -2.30
N CYS A 64 -6.56 -11.70 -1.21
CA CYS A 64 -7.04 -11.38 0.13
C CYS A 64 -6.75 -9.94 0.53
N ALA A 65 -5.59 -9.38 0.14
CA ALA A 65 -5.29 -7.97 0.40
C ALA A 65 -6.27 -7.05 -0.36
N PHE A 66 -6.56 -7.33 -1.63
CA PHE A 66 -7.57 -6.57 -2.38
C PHE A 66 -8.98 -6.71 -1.78
N LYS A 67 -9.35 -7.88 -1.26
CA LYS A 67 -10.65 -8.08 -0.57
C LYS A 67 -10.78 -7.28 0.71
N SER A 68 -9.67 -6.92 1.36
CA SER A 68 -9.69 -6.11 2.58
C SER A 68 -9.90 -4.61 2.31
N VAL A 69 -9.77 -4.18 1.04
CA VAL A 69 -9.93 -2.78 0.64
C VAL A 69 -11.38 -2.34 0.87
N ARG A 70 -11.54 -1.21 1.57
CA ARG A 70 -12.87 -0.62 1.85
C ARG A 70 -13.25 0.53 0.93
N SER A 71 -12.29 1.10 0.19
CA SER A 71 -12.49 2.21 -0.74
C SER A 71 -12.86 1.72 -2.15
N PRO A 72 -13.56 2.55 -2.95
CA PRO A 72 -13.85 2.21 -4.35
C PRO A 72 -12.57 2.07 -5.18
N LEU A 73 -12.41 0.92 -5.83
CA LEU A 73 -11.24 0.62 -6.68
C LEU A 73 -11.22 1.40 -8.00
N GLN A 74 -12.34 2.02 -8.38
CA GLN A 74 -12.55 2.68 -9.67
C GLN A 74 -11.62 3.87 -9.94
N ASN A 75 -10.99 4.41 -8.90
CA ASN A 75 -10.10 5.56 -8.97
C ASN A 75 -8.62 5.17 -9.03
N VAL A 76 -8.29 3.88 -8.91
CA VAL A 76 -6.91 3.41 -8.92
C VAL A 76 -6.44 3.29 -10.36
N ILE A 77 -5.51 4.16 -10.74
CA ILE A 77 -5.03 4.27 -12.11
C ILE A 77 -3.81 3.39 -12.38
N MET A 78 -3.00 3.13 -11.36
CA MET A 78 -1.72 2.45 -11.47
C MET A 78 -1.49 1.50 -10.28
N PHE A 79 -1.01 0.29 -10.58
CA PHE A 79 -0.57 -0.66 -9.57
C PHE A 79 0.90 -1.05 -9.81
N HIS A 80 1.73 -0.77 -8.82
CA HIS A 80 3.16 -1.04 -8.81
C HIS A 80 3.46 -2.29 -7.98
N THR A 81 4.21 -3.23 -8.56
CA THR A 81 4.59 -4.48 -7.89
C THR A 81 6.08 -4.71 -8.02
N ASP A 82 6.78 -4.87 -6.90
CA ASP A 82 8.18 -5.32 -6.88
C ASP A 82 8.21 -6.84 -6.78
N CYS A 83 7.85 -7.49 -7.89
CA CYS A 83 7.82 -8.93 -7.98
C CYS A 83 9.17 -9.44 -8.49
N GLY A 84 10.09 -9.68 -7.56
CA GLY A 84 11.26 -10.51 -7.82
C GLY A 84 10.86 -11.86 -8.43
N SER A 85 11.77 -12.51 -9.15
CA SER A 85 11.55 -13.75 -9.92
C SER A 85 10.99 -14.96 -9.15
N GLU A 86 10.85 -14.84 -7.83
CA GLU A 86 10.35 -15.86 -6.92
C GLU A 86 8.82 -15.82 -6.70
N PHE A 87 8.13 -14.78 -7.18
CA PHE A 87 6.67 -14.70 -7.06
C PHE A 87 6.01 -15.57 -8.13
N LYS A 88 5.13 -16.50 -7.73
CA LYS A 88 4.37 -17.31 -8.68
C LYS A 88 3.23 -16.47 -9.26
N TYR A 89 3.47 -15.86 -10.42
CA TYR A 89 2.58 -14.93 -11.13
C TYR A 89 1.22 -15.47 -11.59
N VAL A 90 0.86 -16.72 -11.31
CA VAL A 90 -0.37 -17.32 -11.84
C VAL A 90 -1.59 -16.61 -11.25
N GLY A 91 -2.21 -15.71 -12.03
CA GLY A 91 -3.48 -15.03 -11.70
C GLY A 91 -3.37 -13.58 -11.21
N ILE A 92 -2.17 -12.99 -11.06
CA ILE A 92 -2.06 -11.54 -10.79
C ILE A 92 -2.50 -10.75 -12.02
N ASP A 93 -2.09 -11.14 -13.22
CA ASP A 93 -2.46 -10.43 -14.46
C ASP A 93 -3.99 -10.48 -14.71
N GLU A 94 -4.63 -11.60 -14.37
CA GLU A 94 -6.09 -11.74 -14.40
C GLU A 94 -6.77 -10.84 -13.36
N LEU A 95 -6.20 -10.74 -12.16
CA LEU A 95 -6.72 -9.84 -11.13
C LEU A 95 -6.58 -8.37 -11.54
N LEU A 96 -5.41 -7.96 -12.02
CA LEU A 96 -5.16 -6.58 -12.45
C LEU A 96 -6.02 -6.20 -13.67
N SER A 97 -6.20 -7.13 -14.61
CA SER A 97 -7.09 -6.91 -15.76
C SER A 97 -8.56 -6.85 -15.36
N THR A 98 -9.00 -7.65 -14.39
CA THR A 98 -10.37 -7.60 -13.85
C THR A 98 -10.69 -6.23 -13.26
N PHE A 99 -9.75 -5.64 -12.53
CA PHE A 99 -9.92 -4.29 -11.97
C PHE A 99 -9.50 -3.15 -12.90
N LYS A 100 -9.05 -3.48 -14.13
CA LYS A 100 -8.57 -2.54 -15.15
C LYS A 100 -7.43 -1.64 -14.68
N PHE A 101 -6.63 -2.09 -13.71
CA PHE A 101 -5.46 -1.35 -13.28
C PHE A 101 -4.40 -1.37 -14.39
N LYS A 102 -3.79 -0.21 -14.67
CA LYS A 102 -2.57 -0.21 -15.47
C LYS A 102 -1.43 -0.71 -14.58
N GLN A 103 -0.78 -1.77 -15.00
CA GLN A 103 0.39 -2.29 -14.29
C GLN A 103 1.62 -1.48 -14.72
N SER A 104 2.34 -0.95 -13.75
CA SER A 104 3.72 -0.51 -13.97
C SER A 104 4.63 -1.50 -13.27
N LEU A 105 5.38 -2.26 -14.07
CA LEU A 105 6.53 -2.99 -13.56
C LEU A 105 7.65 -1.97 -13.36
N SER A 106 8.21 -1.91 -12.16
CA SER A 106 9.36 -1.07 -11.85
C SER A 106 10.45 -1.31 -12.90
N GLN A 107 10.87 -0.27 -13.63
CA GLN A 107 11.98 -0.42 -14.56
C GLN A 107 13.25 -0.71 -13.74
N LYS A 108 13.98 -1.77 -14.13
CA LYS A 108 15.23 -2.16 -13.48
C LYS A 108 16.21 -0.98 -13.58
N GLY A 109 16.48 -0.30 -12.46
CA GLY A 109 17.49 0.77 -12.39
C GLY A 109 17.00 2.20 -12.16
N ASN A 110 15.73 2.45 -11.81
CA ASN A 110 15.29 3.77 -11.34
C ASN A 110 15.10 3.82 -9.81
N PRO A 111 16.11 4.27 -9.04
CA PRO A 111 16.03 4.32 -7.56
C PRO A 111 15.00 5.33 -7.03
N TYR A 112 14.55 6.29 -7.84
CA TYR A 112 13.56 7.29 -7.40
C TYR A 112 12.14 6.71 -7.35
N ASP A 113 11.80 5.79 -8.27
CA ASP A 113 10.49 5.14 -8.31
C ASP A 113 10.28 4.19 -7.12
N ASN A 114 11.39 3.64 -6.57
CA ASN A 114 11.34 2.69 -5.46
C ASN A 114 11.58 3.32 -4.07
N ALA A 115 11.98 4.60 -3.98
CA ALA A 115 12.39 5.21 -2.71
C ALA A 115 11.26 5.24 -1.67
N VAL A 116 10.02 5.50 -2.11
CA VAL A 116 8.83 5.46 -1.25
C VAL A 116 8.57 4.05 -0.74
N ALA A 117 8.65 3.08 -1.64
CA ALA A 117 8.46 1.68 -1.32
C ALA A 117 9.51 1.18 -0.32
N GLU A 118 10.79 1.48 -0.56
CA GLU A 118 11.90 1.11 0.33
C GLU A 118 11.76 1.75 1.72
N ALA A 119 11.40 3.04 1.78
CA ALA A 119 11.15 3.72 3.05
C ALA A 119 9.99 3.08 3.81
N THR A 120 8.89 2.78 3.11
CA THR A 120 7.71 2.16 3.71
C THR A 120 8.00 0.74 4.19
N PHE A 121 8.69 -0.06 3.38
CA PHE A 121 9.15 -1.39 3.73
C PHE A 121 10.02 -1.40 5.00
N LYS A 122 10.97 -0.46 5.09
CA LYS A 122 11.84 -0.32 6.26
C LYS A 122 11.05 0.03 7.54
N ILE A 123 10.08 0.93 7.41
CA ILE A 123 9.18 1.32 8.51
C ILE A 123 8.38 0.12 8.98
N LEU A 124 7.67 -0.56 8.07
CA LEU A 124 6.84 -1.72 8.39
C LEU A 124 7.65 -2.84 9.04
N LYS A 125 8.86 -3.13 8.53
CA LYS A 125 9.77 -4.09 9.19
C LYS A 125 10.12 -3.69 10.61
N THR A 126 10.44 -2.42 10.81
CA THR A 126 10.87 -1.92 12.11
C THR A 126 9.74 -1.93 13.13
N GLU A 127 8.53 -1.54 12.72
CA GLU A 127 7.41 -1.35 13.63
C GLU A 127 6.59 -2.62 13.85
N LEU A 128 6.47 -3.50 12.85
CA LEU A 128 5.58 -4.67 12.89
C LEU A 128 6.30 -6.02 12.98
N ILE A 129 7.50 -6.12 12.40
CA ILE A 129 8.19 -7.42 12.24
C ILE A 129 9.30 -7.60 13.28
N ASN A 130 10.10 -6.57 13.53
CA ASN A 130 11.25 -6.67 14.41
C ASN A 130 10.81 -6.89 15.86
N GLY A 131 11.17 -8.05 16.42
CA GLY A 131 10.83 -8.43 17.79
C GLY A 131 9.46 -9.09 17.94
N SER A 132 8.68 -9.19 16.86
CA SER A 132 7.37 -9.82 16.87
C SER A 132 7.47 -11.33 16.64
N ASN A 133 6.75 -12.11 17.45
CA ASN A 133 6.57 -13.54 17.25
C ASN A 133 5.09 -13.87 17.45
N TYR A 134 4.39 -14.14 16.35
CA TYR A 134 2.96 -14.40 16.39
C TYR A 134 2.72 -15.90 16.64
N PRO A 135 1.86 -16.31 17.59
CA PRO A 135 1.60 -17.73 17.83
C PRO A 135 0.85 -18.40 16.67
N THR A 136 -0.11 -17.68 16.07
CA THR A 136 -1.02 -18.18 15.02
C THR A 136 -1.28 -17.13 13.95
N LEU A 137 -1.76 -17.57 12.78
CA LEU A 137 -2.19 -16.66 11.72
C LEU A 137 -3.36 -15.78 12.14
N GLU A 138 -4.22 -16.29 13.02
CA GLU A 138 -5.33 -15.51 13.58
C GLU A 138 -4.82 -14.36 14.44
N GLN A 139 -3.82 -14.60 15.31
CA GLN A 139 -3.19 -13.51 16.07
C GLN A 139 -2.52 -12.50 15.12
N LEU A 140 -1.79 -12.98 14.11
CA LEU A 140 -1.20 -12.08 13.11
C LEU A 140 -2.28 -11.22 12.43
N SER A 141 -3.42 -11.80 12.06
CA SER A 141 -4.54 -11.07 11.43
C SER A 141 -5.12 -9.99 12.34
N PHE A 142 -5.28 -10.29 13.63
CA PHE A 142 -5.76 -9.33 14.63
C PHE A 142 -4.77 -8.17 14.82
N GLU A 143 -3.49 -8.48 14.97
CA GLU A 143 -2.42 -7.48 15.14
C GLU A 143 -2.25 -6.64 13.87
N LEU A 144 -2.41 -7.23 12.69
CA LEU A 144 -2.44 -6.50 11.43
C LEU A 144 -3.61 -5.51 11.37
N PHE A 145 -4.80 -5.92 11.82
CA PHE A 145 -5.95 -5.02 11.88
C PHE A 145 -5.67 -3.83 12.80
N ASP A 146 -5.14 -4.07 14.00
CA ASP A 146 -4.84 -2.99 14.94
C ASP A 146 -3.71 -2.08 14.42
N TYR A 147 -2.64 -2.67 13.88
CA TYR A 147 -1.53 -1.94 13.30
C TYR A 147 -1.97 -1.05 12.13
N VAL A 148 -2.78 -1.56 11.20
CA VAL A 148 -3.28 -0.77 10.07
C VAL A 148 -4.18 0.36 10.53
N ASN A 149 -5.05 0.08 11.52
CA ASN A 149 -5.88 1.12 12.10
C ASN A 149 -5.04 2.24 12.76
N TRP A 150 -4.04 1.87 13.55
CA TRP A 150 -3.11 2.82 14.17
C TRP A 150 -2.29 3.58 13.11
N TYR A 151 -1.75 2.89 12.12
CA TYR A 151 -0.94 3.47 11.06
C TYR A 151 -1.73 4.52 10.27
N ASN A 152 -2.95 4.18 9.85
CA ASN A 152 -3.76 5.06 9.01
C ASN A 152 -4.34 6.26 9.77
N ASN A 153 -4.69 6.08 11.05
CA ASN A 153 -5.44 7.10 11.79
C ASN A 153 -4.58 7.90 12.78
N ILE A 154 -3.51 7.32 13.33
CA ILE A 154 -2.78 7.88 14.48
C ILE A 154 -1.32 8.17 14.14
N ARG A 155 -0.63 7.29 13.41
CA ARG A 155 0.81 7.39 13.15
C ARG A 155 1.13 8.68 12.36
N SER A 156 2.04 9.50 12.88
CA SER A 156 2.51 10.71 12.18
C SER A 156 3.52 10.38 11.08
N HIS A 157 3.36 11.00 9.91
CA HIS A 157 4.30 10.90 8.80
C HIS A 157 4.96 12.26 8.53
N SER A 158 6.29 12.34 8.64
CA SER A 158 7.04 13.58 8.34
C SER A 158 6.79 14.08 6.91
N LYS A 159 6.66 13.16 5.94
CA LYS A 159 6.33 13.50 4.54
C LYS A 159 4.93 14.10 4.36
N LEU A 160 4.01 13.84 5.29
CA LEU A 160 2.64 14.35 5.29
C LEU A 160 2.46 15.56 6.22
N GLY A 161 3.56 16.23 6.59
CA GLY A 161 3.52 17.34 7.55
C GLY A 161 3.14 16.90 8.96
N TYR A 162 3.59 15.71 9.36
CA TYR A 162 3.30 15.07 10.66
C TYR A 162 1.82 14.70 10.91
N LEU A 163 1.02 14.67 9.84
CA LEU A 163 -0.33 14.12 9.86
C LEU A 163 -0.31 12.60 9.66
N SER A 164 -1.38 11.94 10.12
CA SER A 164 -1.67 10.56 9.71
C SER A 164 -2.22 10.51 8.28
N PRO A 165 -2.13 9.36 7.58
CA PRO A 165 -2.65 9.22 6.22
C PRO A 165 -4.10 9.70 6.07
N VAL A 166 -4.98 9.31 6.99
CA VAL A 166 -6.40 9.70 6.98
C VAL A 166 -6.58 11.19 7.29
N ALA A 167 -5.81 11.75 8.22
CA ALA A 167 -5.88 13.19 8.51
C ALA A 167 -5.41 14.03 7.31
N TYR A 168 -4.36 13.58 6.62
CA TYR A 168 -3.81 14.25 5.45
C TYR A 168 -4.82 14.30 4.30
N ILE A 169 -5.44 13.17 3.93
CA ILE A 169 -6.40 13.12 2.83
C ILE A 169 -7.67 13.94 3.14
N ASN A 170 -8.17 13.87 4.38
CA ASN A 170 -9.32 14.67 4.81
C ASN A 170 -9.05 16.18 4.73
N LEU A 171 -7.81 16.61 5.04
CA LEU A 171 -7.40 18.00 4.90
C LEU A 171 -7.31 18.41 3.42
N ALA A 172 -6.76 17.54 2.57
CA ALA A 172 -6.62 17.80 1.14
C ALA A 172 -8.00 17.93 0.45
N LEU A 173 -8.94 17.02 0.74
CA LEU A 173 -10.31 17.05 0.21
C LEU A 173 -11.05 18.34 0.58
N LYS A 174 -10.88 18.86 1.80
CA LYS A 174 -11.49 20.13 2.23
C LYS A 174 -10.98 21.37 1.49
N LYS A 175 -9.85 21.29 0.79
CA LYS A 175 -9.29 22.40 0.00
C LYS A 175 -9.80 22.39 -1.44
N VAL A 176 -10.34 21.26 -1.90
CA VAL A 176 -10.80 21.06 -3.28
C VAL A 176 -12.32 21.19 -3.39
N LEU A 177 -13.05 20.87 -2.31
CA LEU A 177 -14.49 21.12 -2.14
C LEU A 177 -14.75 22.53 -1.57
#